data_AF-A0A2T0S4I0-F1
#
_entry.id   AF-A0A2T0S4I0-F1
#
_cell.length_a   1.000
_cell.length_b   1.000
_cell.length_c   1.000
_cell.angle_alpha   90.00
_cell.angle_beta   90.00
_cell.angle_gamma   90.00
#
_symmetry.space_group_name_H-M   'P 1'
#
loop_
_entity.id
_entity.type
_entity.pdbx_description
1 polymer ?
#
loop_
_entity_poly.entity_id
_entity_poly.type
_entity_poly.pdbx_seq_one_letter_code
_entity_poly.pdbx_strand_id
1 'polypeptide(L)'
;MHDLPDSSITSFASIETDIQAMEEFAKTLAHEVQAGYEPNLQRVTTSMLTQLPEASALFPELRSFLTAHNEVQNQTFANTFNFRDGTHVFATAAQSISKEYGDSDAYAHAKVTDVEKAFDEATNTDPDPGTRTS
;
A
#
# COMPACT_ATOMS: atom_id res chain seq x y z
N MET A 1 12.35 -19.95 -31.59
CA MET A 1 13.20 -19.38 -30.54
C MET A 1 12.71 -17.97 -30.32
N HIS A 2 11.92 -17.76 -29.26
CA HIS A 2 11.35 -16.45 -28.94
C HIS A 2 12.39 -15.75 -28.06
N ASP A 3 13.18 -14.84 -28.65
CA ASP A 3 13.90 -13.84 -27.86
C ASP A 3 12.85 -12.95 -27.21
N LEU A 4 12.77 -12.96 -25.88
CA LEU A 4 11.99 -11.96 -25.18
C LEU A 4 12.75 -10.62 -25.30
N PRO A 5 12.13 -9.57 -25.86
CA PRO A 5 12.81 -8.30 -26.04
C PRO A 5 13.19 -7.67 -24.69
N ASP A 6 14.30 -6.91 -24.67
CA ASP A 6 14.84 -6.08 -23.58
C ASP A 6 13.79 -5.33 -22.73
N SER A 7 12.61 -5.09 -23.33
CA SER A 7 11.43 -4.55 -22.66
C SER A 7 10.92 -5.38 -21.48
N SER A 8 11.10 -6.70 -21.45
CA SER A 8 10.59 -7.54 -20.37
C SER A 8 11.36 -7.34 -19.07
N ILE A 9 12.69 -7.34 -19.12
CA ILE A 9 13.55 -7.09 -17.93
C ILE A 9 13.34 -5.65 -17.43
N THR A 10 13.25 -4.70 -18.36
CA THR A 10 12.96 -3.29 -18.04
C THR A 10 11.58 -3.14 -17.37
N SER A 11 10.58 -3.91 -17.81
CA SER A 11 9.23 -3.91 -17.21
C SER A 11 9.23 -4.48 -15.80
N PHE A 12 9.97 -5.56 -15.53
CA PHE A 12 10.06 -6.12 -14.17
C PHE A 12 10.75 -5.17 -13.21
N ALA A 13 11.88 -4.58 -13.62
CA ALA A 13 12.58 -3.57 -12.82
C ALA A 13 11.71 -2.32 -12.55
N SER A 14 10.88 -1.92 -13.51
CA SER A 14 9.91 -0.83 -13.33
C SER A 14 8.84 -1.18 -12.30
N ILE A 15 8.27 -2.39 -12.36
CA ILE A 15 7.24 -2.84 -11.42
C ILE A 15 7.82 -2.95 -10.00
N GLU A 16 9.02 -3.49 -9.85
CA GLU A 16 9.70 -3.57 -8.55
C GLU A 16 9.94 -2.16 -7.96
N THR A 17 10.40 -1.22 -8.79
CA THR A 17 10.60 0.18 -8.41
C THR A 17 9.28 0.82 -7.96
N ASP A 18 8.19 0.59 -8.70
CA ASP A 18 6.87 1.14 -8.37
C ASP A 18 6.31 0.56 -7.05
N ILE A 19 6.56 -0.72 -6.77
CA ILE A 19 6.16 -1.37 -5.51
C ILE A 19 6.96 -0.83 -4.33
N GLN A 20 8.28 -0.66 -4.48
CA GLN A 20 9.12 -0.06 -3.44
C GLN A 20 8.68 1.38 -3.15
N ALA A 21 8.40 2.18 -4.18
CA ALA A 21 7.89 3.54 -4.03
C ALA A 21 6.52 3.57 -3.34
N MET A 22 5.61 2.66 -3.70
CA MET A 22 4.30 2.52 -3.06
C MET A 22 4.42 2.15 -1.57
N GLU A 23 5.33 1.23 -1.23
CA GLU A 23 5.58 0.82 0.15
C GLU A 23 6.20 1.95 0.98
N GLU A 24 7.19 2.68 0.45
CA GLU A 24 7.81 3.80 1.13
C GLU A 24 6.80 4.94 1.36
N PHE A 25 5.97 5.25 0.36
CA PHE A 25 4.89 6.21 0.51
C PHE A 25 3.89 5.78 1.60
N ALA A 26 3.45 4.52 1.57
CA ALA A 26 2.55 3.97 2.59
C ALA A 26 3.14 4.02 4.01
N LYS A 27 4.41 3.66 4.17
CA LYS A 27 5.12 3.75 5.46
C LYS A 27 5.23 5.19 5.95
N THR A 28 5.61 6.10 5.07
CA THR A 28 5.72 7.53 5.39
C THR A 28 4.39 8.08 5.85
N LEU A 29 3.32 7.79 5.10
CA LEU A 29 1.97 8.26 5.41
C LEU A 29 1.45 7.66 6.73
N ALA A 30 1.67 6.36 6.98
CA ALA A 30 1.31 5.73 8.25
C ALA A 30 2.07 6.34 9.43
N HIS A 31 3.38 6.60 9.25
CA HIS A 31 4.20 7.26 10.26
C HIS A 31 3.73 8.68 10.56
N GLU A 32 3.38 9.47 9.52
CA GLU A 32 2.84 10.82 9.71
C GLU A 32 1.52 10.82 10.48
N VAL A 33 0.63 9.86 10.21
CA VAL A 33 -0.61 9.69 10.98
C VAL A 33 -0.30 9.31 12.43
N GLN A 34 0.60 8.35 12.66
CA GLN A 34 0.93 7.88 14.01
C GLN A 34 1.67 8.93 14.84
N ALA A 35 2.63 9.64 14.25
CA ALA A 35 3.45 10.63 14.95
C ALA A 35 2.77 12.00 15.06
N GLY A 36 2.02 12.40 14.04
CA GLY A 36 1.39 13.71 13.95
C GLY A 36 -0.06 13.70 14.42
N TYR A 37 -0.88 12.81 13.87
CA TYR A 37 -2.33 12.85 14.05
C TYR A 37 -2.81 12.16 15.34
N GLU A 38 -2.34 10.94 15.62
CA GLU A 38 -2.80 10.16 16.79
C GLU A 38 -2.62 10.88 18.15
N PRO A 39 -1.47 11.50 18.47
CA PRO A 39 -1.28 12.16 19.76
C PRO A 39 -2.20 13.37 19.94
N ASN A 40 -2.65 13.96 18.83
CA ASN A 40 -3.52 15.13 18.81
C ASN A 40 -5.00 14.77 18.64
N LEU A 41 -5.33 13.50 18.36
CA LEU A 41 -6.68 13.06 18.02
C LEU A 41 -7.69 13.41 19.11
N GLN A 42 -7.36 13.15 20.38
CA GLN A 42 -8.27 13.44 21.49
C GLN A 42 -8.52 14.95 21.64
N ARG A 43 -7.47 15.78 21.47
CA ARG A 43 -7.59 17.24 21.50
C ARG A 43 -8.47 17.73 20.36
N VAL A 44 -8.18 17.29 19.14
CA VAL A 44 -8.94 17.65 17.92
C VAL A 44 -10.39 17.21 18.05
N THR A 45 -10.65 15.97 18.46
CA THR A 45 -12.00 15.43 18.68
C THR A 45 -12.76 16.23 19.73
N THR A 46 -12.12 16.54 20.86
CA THR A 46 -12.76 17.33 21.93
C THR A 46 -13.14 18.72 21.43
N SER A 47 -12.22 19.41 20.74
CA SER A 47 -12.51 20.73 20.15
C SER A 47 -13.58 20.64 19.07
N MET A 48 -13.49 19.66 18.18
CA MET A 48 -14.43 19.44 17.08
C MET A 48 -15.80 18.96 17.55
N LEU A 49 -15.97 18.38 18.74
CA LEU A 49 -17.27 17.91 19.23
C LEU A 49 -17.75 18.70 20.46
N THR A 50 -17.12 19.84 20.74
CA THR A 50 -17.59 20.74 21.80
C THR A 50 -19.00 21.21 21.46
N GLN A 51 -19.97 20.86 22.32
CA GLN A 51 -21.33 21.30 22.15
C GLN A 51 -21.47 22.77 22.53
N LEU A 52 -22.05 23.55 21.63
CA LEU A 52 -22.45 24.92 21.91
C LEU A 52 -23.79 24.93 22.67
N PRO A 53 -24.04 25.91 23.53
CA PRO A 53 -25.32 26.06 24.20
C PRO A 53 -26.46 26.22 23.19
N GLU A 54 -27.64 25.71 23.55
CA GLU A 54 -28.86 25.90 22.76
C GLU A 54 -29.15 27.40 22.52
N ALA A 55 -29.54 27.73 21.29
CA ALA A 55 -29.95 29.10 20.97
C ALA A 55 -31.27 29.44 21.67
N SER A 56 -31.36 30.67 22.17
CA SER A 56 -32.64 31.21 22.64
C SER A 56 -33.66 31.22 21.50
N ALA A 57 -34.89 30.80 21.80
CA ALA A 57 -36.01 30.83 20.86
C ALA A 57 -36.36 32.25 20.36
N LEU A 58 -35.86 33.29 21.04
CA LEU A 58 -36.04 34.69 20.67
C LEU A 58 -35.17 35.12 19.48
N PHE A 59 -34.17 34.32 19.09
CA PHE A 59 -33.23 34.63 18.01
C PHE A 59 -33.22 33.48 16.97
N PRO A 60 -34.20 33.44 16.05
CA PRO A 60 -34.32 32.35 15.09
C PRO A 60 -33.12 32.23 14.13
N GLU A 61 -32.42 33.34 13.84
CA GLU A 61 -31.20 33.37 13.05
C GLU A 61 -30.04 32.68 13.78
N LEU A 62 -29.89 32.94 15.08
CA LEU A 62 -28.87 32.29 15.91
C LEU A 62 -29.12 30.77 15.98
N ARG A 63 -30.38 30.36 16.12
CA ARG A 63 -30.75 28.94 16.09
C ARG A 63 -30.38 28.30 14.75
N SER A 64 -30.73 28.94 13.64
CA SER A 64 -30.40 28.44 12.29
C SER A 64 -28.89 28.34 12.07
N PHE A 65 -28.14 29.33 12.56
CA PHE A 65 -26.68 29.32 12.55
C PHE A 65 -26.12 28.14 13.36
N LEU A 66 -26.58 27.93 14.59
CA LEU A 66 -26.07 26.83 15.43
C LEU A 66 -26.42 25.45 14.85
N THR A 67 -27.58 25.30 14.21
CA THR A 67 -27.93 24.07 13.49
C THR A 67 -26.96 23.82 12.33
N ALA A 68 -26.72 24.80 11.46
CA ALA A 68 -25.79 24.66 10.35
C ALA A 68 -24.35 24.45 10.84
N HIS A 69 -23.97 25.12 11.93
CA HIS A 69 -22.68 24.96 12.57
C HIS A 69 -22.47 23.52 13.05
N ASN A 70 -23.46 22.94 13.74
CA ASN A 70 -23.37 21.56 14.23
C ASN A 70 -23.26 20.54 13.08
N GLU A 71 -23.98 20.77 11.99
CA GLU A 71 -23.89 19.91 10.79
C GLU A 71 -22.47 19.94 10.19
N VAL A 72 -21.92 21.14 9.98
CA VAL A 72 -20.56 21.31 9.45
C VAL A 72 -19.52 20.73 10.40
N GLN A 73 -19.73 20.90 11.70
CA GLN A 73 -18.89 20.36 12.76
C GLN A 73 -18.84 18.81 12.70
N ASN A 74 -20.00 18.15 12.63
CA ASN A 74 -20.10 16.70 12.51
C ASN A 74 -19.47 16.18 11.20
N GLN A 75 -19.73 16.85 10.07
CA GLN A 75 -19.17 16.44 8.79
C GLN A 75 -17.64 16.60 8.75
N THR A 76 -17.12 17.68 9.35
CA THR A 76 -15.68 17.92 9.45
C THR A 76 -15.01 16.84 10.31
N PHE A 77 -15.63 16.49 11.45
CA PHE A 77 -15.15 15.40 12.29
C PHE A 77 -15.13 14.06 11.54
N ALA A 78 -16.23 13.70 10.87
CA ALA A 78 -16.32 12.47 10.08
C ALA A 78 -15.24 12.41 8.99
N ASN A 79 -15.04 13.49 8.24
CA ASN A 79 -14.02 13.55 7.20
C ASN A 79 -12.60 13.34 7.76
N THR A 80 -12.30 13.99 8.89
CA THR A 80 -10.96 13.88 9.52
C THR A 80 -10.72 12.48 10.06
N PHE A 81 -11.74 11.86 10.67
CA PHE A 81 -11.63 10.50 11.19
C PHE A 81 -11.51 9.46 10.07
N ASN A 82 -12.31 9.59 9.00
CA ASN A 82 -12.25 8.73 7.82
C ASN A 82 -10.90 8.83 7.10
N PHE A 83 -10.26 10.00 7.11
CA PHE A 83 -8.92 10.16 6.55
C PHE A 83 -7.88 9.30 7.27
N ARG A 84 -7.93 9.23 8.61
CA ARG A 84 -7.05 8.34 9.40
C ARG A 84 -7.28 6.87 9.04
N ASP A 85 -8.53 6.43 9.08
CA ASP A 85 -8.87 5.02 8.85
C ASP A 85 -8.55 4.60 7.41
N GLY A 86 -8.88 5.45 6.43
CA GLY A 86 -8.53 5.23 5.03
C GLY A 86 -7.02 5.16 4.80
N THR A 87 -6.25 6.00 5.49
CA THR A 87 -4.78 5.96 5.44
C THR A 87 -4.23 4.64 5.99
N HIS A 88 -4.76 4.17 7.12
CA HIS A 88 -4.33 2.90 7.69
C HIS A 88 -4.66 1.70 6.79
N VAL A 89 -5.86 1.69 6.21
CA VAL A 89 -6.28 0.68 5.23
C VAL A 89 -5.36 0.70 4.00
N PHE A 90 -5.07 1.88 3.46
CA PHE A 90 -4.17 2.02 2.31
C PHE A 90 -2.76 1.51 2.64
N ALA A 91 -2.20 1.87 3.80
CA ALA A 91 -0.89 1.41 4.20
C ALA A 91 -0.82 -0.12 4.38
N THR A 92 -1.86 -0.71 4.95
CA THR A 92 -2.00 -2.17 5.10
C THR A 92 -2.09 -2.86 3.75
N ALA A 93 -2.85 -2.29 2.81
CA ALA A 93 -2.98 -2.83 1.45
C ALA A 93 -1.65 -2.76 0.69
N ALA A 94 -0.93 -1.63 0.75
CA ALA A 94 0.38 -1.48 0.13
C ALA A 94 1.40 -2.49 0.68
N GLN A 95 1.42 -2.71 2.01
CA GLN A 95 2.27 -3.73 2.63
C GLN A 95 1.91 -5.14 2.17
N SER A 96 0.61 -5.43 2.01
CA SER A 96 0.14 -6.74 1.55
C SER A 96 0.54 -7.01 0.09
N ILE A 97 0.39 -6.01 -0.79
CA ILE A 97 0.81 -6.10 -2.20
C ILE A 97 2.32 -6.28 -2.32
N SER A 98 3.10 -5.50 -1.56
CA SER A 98 4.58 -5.64 -1.55
C SER A 98 5.01 -7.04 -1.14
N LYS A 99 4.39 -7.60 -0.10
CA LYS A 99 4.66 -8.96 0.33
C LYS A 99 4.32 -10.01 -0.73
N GLU A 100 3.14 -9.92 -1.33
CA GLU A 100 2.70 -10.88 -2.35
C GLU A 100 3.62 -10.86 -3.57
N TYR A 101 4.07 -9.67 -3.99
CA TYR A 101 5.04 -9.54 -5.08
C TYR A 101 6.42 -10.09 -4.70
N GLY A 102 6.94 -9.78 -3.51
CA GLY A 102 8.22 -10.33 -3.04
C GLY A 102 8.20 -11.86 -2.95
N ASP A 103 7.11 -12.45 -2.47
CA ASP A 103 6.93 -13.91 -2.42
C ASP A 103 6.87 -14.51 -3.85
N SER A 104 6.22 -13.82 -4.79
CA SER A 104 6.15 -14.24 -6.20
C SER A 104 7.51 -14.19 -6.90
N ASP A 105 8.29 -13.13 -6.70
CA ASP A 105 9.62 -12.98 -7.28
C ASP A 105 10.61 -14.01 -6.72
N ALA A 106 10.58 -14.24 -5.40
CA ALA A 106 11.38 -15.28 -4.76
C ALA A 106 11.05 -16.67 -5.31
N TYR A 107 9.76 -16.96 -5.54
CA TYR A 107 9.32 -18.21 -6.14
C TYR A 107 9.78 -18.35 -7.60
N ALA A 108 9.64 -17.29 -8.41
CA ALA A 108 10.08 -17.29 -9.80
C ALA A 108 11.60 -17.52 -9.90
N HIS A 109 12.39 -16.83 -9.07
CA HIS A 109 13.84 -17.04 -8.97
C HIS A 109 14.20 -18.48 -8.62
N ALA A 110 13.56 -19.07 -7.61
CA ALA A 110 13.79 -20.46 -7.23
C ALA A 110 13.51 -21.42 -8.40
N LYS A 111 12.42 -21.18 -9.15
CA LYS A 111 12.07 -21.99 -10.33
C LYS A 111 13.07 -21.86 -11.47
N VAL A 112 13.58 -20.66 -11.73
CA VAL A 112 14.63 -20.45 -12.75
C VAL A 112 15.89 -21.20 -12.34
N THR A 113 16.34 -21.06 -11.09
CA THR A 113 17.52 -21.78 -10.57
C THR A 113 17.35 -23.29 -10.64
N ASP A 114 16.16 -23.83 -10.30
CA ASP A 114 15.86 -25.26 -10.43
C ASP A 114 15.97 -25.74 -11.88
N VAL A 115 15.47 -24.96 -12.84
CA VAL A 115 15.52 -25.28 -14.27
C VAL A 115 16.95 -25.20 -14.81
N GLU A 116 17.70 -24.14 -14.45
CA GLU A 116 19.12 -23.99 -14.82
C GLU A 116 19.94 -25.18 -14.30
N LYS A 117 19.75 -25.56 -13.04
CA LYS A 117 20.41 -26.71 -12.45
C LYS A 117 20.04 -28.01 -13.16
N ALA A 118 18.76 -28.22 -13.47
CA ALA A 118 18.32 -29.40 -14.21
C ALA A 118 18.89 -29.45 -15.65
N PHE A 119 19.03 -28.29 -16.29
CA PHE A 119 19.63 -28.15 -17.61
C PHE A 119 21.14 -28.45 -17.57
N ASP A 120 21.86 -27.93 -16.58
CA ASP A 120 23.28 -28.21 -16.36
C ASP A 120 23.51 -29.70 -16.05
N GLU A 121 22.66 -30.31 -15.21
CA GLU A 121 22.72 -31.74 -14.93
C GLU A 121 22.47 -32.58 -16.20
N ALA A 122 21.53 -32.18 -17.04
CA ALA A 122 21.22 -32.87 -18.31
C ALA A 122 22.33 -32.73 -19.36
N THR A 123 22.98 -31.56 -19.45
CA THR A 123 24.10 -31.34 -20.39
C THR A 123 25.39 -32.02 -19.93
N ASN A 124 25.59 -32.16 -18.62
CA ASN A 124 26.73 -32.90 -18.06
C ASN A 124 26.55 -34.44 -18.09
N THR A 125 25.32 -34.93 -18.31
CA THR A 125 25.03 -36.38 -18.41
C THR A 125 24.96 -36.91 -19.83
N ASP A 126 25.21 -36.11 -20.87
CA ASP A 126 25.30 -36.60 -22.25
C ASP A 126 26.65 -37.29 -22.47
N PRO A 127 26.71 -38.64 -22.55
CA PRO A 127 27.93 -39.32 -22.93
C PRO A 127 28.02 -39.25 -24.46
N ASP A 128 29.11 -38.64 -24.95
CA ASP A 128 29.54 -38.63 -26.35
C ASP A 128 29.04 -39.88 -27.13
N PRO A 129 28.15 -39.73 -28.13
CA PRO A 129 27.73 -40.84 -29.00
C PRO A 129 28.83 -41.10 -30.03
N GLY A 130 30.02 -41.46 -29.56
CA GLY A 130 31.26 -41.37 -30.31
C GLY A 130 32.25 -42.52 -30.10
N THR A 131 31.85 -43.68 -29.55
CA THR A 131 32.70 -44.88 -29.57
C THR A 131 31.93 -46.12 -30.01
N ARG A 132 31.52 -46.10 -31.29
CA ARG A 132 31.35 -47.32 -32.10
C ARG A 132 32.48 -47.36 -33.12
N THR A 133 33.54 -48.11 -32.85
CA THR A 133 34.30 -48.81 -33.89
C THR A 133 35.14 -49.94 -33.29
N SER A 134 34.81 -51.14 -33.78
CA SER A 134 35.67 -52.30 -34.11
C SER A 134 36.41 -53.05 -33.00
#